data_AF-A0A6G2KU98-F1
#
_entry.id   AF-A0A6G2KU98-F1
#
_cell.length_a   1.000
_cell.length_b   1.000
_cell.length_c   1.000
_cell.angle_alpha   90.00
_cell.angle_beta   90.00
_cell.angle_gamma   90.00
#
_symmetry.space_group_name_H-M   'P 1'
#
loop_
_entity.id
_entity.type
_entity.pdbx_description
1 polymer ?
#
loop_
_entity_poly.entity_id
_entity_poly.type
_entity_poly.pdbx_seq_one_letter_code
_entity_poly.pdbx_strand_id
1 'polypeptide(L)'
;MSGKQYDTSCGREGTFPAESKYAMLEQQAIRAKITEQKTILHDMTQEYIKTQTDTALEPDKIVHGDALKAMHKMPSDSVHMAITSPPYNVGLKYTQHADNMTYNEYLDWLETVFRELYRILVDGGRFALNIAPTGIA
;
A
#
# COMPACT_ATOMS: atom_id res chain seq x y z
N MET A 1 36.10 -3.13 -82.26
CA MET A 1 36.16 -1.67 -82.01
C MET A 1 34.79 -1.25 -81.49
N SER A 2 34.57 -0.60 -80.36
CA SER A 2 35.41 -0.02 -79.31
C SER A 2 34.55 0.05 -78.05
N GLY A 3 35.12 -0.24 -76.87
CA GLY A 3 34.42 -0.14 -75.60
C GLY A 3 34.06 1.31 -75.26
N LYS A 4 32.87 1.52 -74.69
CA LYS A 4 32.54 2.81 -74.05
C LYS A 4 33.07 2.78 -72.62
N GLN A 5 34.18 3.49 -72.43
CA GLN A 5 34.73 3.88 -71.15
C GLN A 5 33.73 4.83 -70.48
N TYR A 6 33.20 4.47 -69.32
CA TYR A 6 32.42 5.41 -68.50
C TYR A 6 33.40 6.19 -67.63
N ASP A 7 33.38 7.50 -67.82
CA ASP A 7 34.16 8.48 -67.08
C ASP A 7 33.72 8.51 -65.60
N THR A 8 34.65 8.25 -64.68
CA THR A 8 34.45 8.30 -63.23
C THR A 8 34.70 9.70 -62.64
N SER A 9 34.82 10.75 -63.45
CA SER A 9 35.13 12.10 -62.99
C SER A 9 33.88 12.96 -62.73
N CYS A 10 33.14 12.65 -61.68
CA CYS A 10 32.41 13.71 -60.98
C CYS A 10 32.20 13.35 -59.52
N GLY A 11 33.26 13.53 -58.72
CA GLY A 11 33.13 13.71 -57.29
C GLY A 11 32.32 14.97 -57.03
N ARG A 12 31.00 14.82 -56.83
CA ARG A 12 30.26 15.76 -56.00
C ARG A 12 30.22 15.14 -54.61
N GLU A 13 31.07 15.64 -53.74
CA GLU A 13 30.85 15.57 -52.31
C GLU A 13 29.48 16.21 -52.03
N GLY A 14 28.44 15.37 -51.94
CA GLY A 14 27.15 15.78 -51.45
C GLY A 14 27.32 16.12 -49.98
N THR A 15 27.51 17.40 -49.67
CA THR A 15 27.39 17.90 -48.30
C THR A 15 25.98 17.56 -47.82
N PHE A 16 25.85 16.58 -46.93
CA PHE A 16 24.62 16.35 -46.18
C PHE A 16 24.24 17.67 -45.49
N PRO A 17 23.02 18.22 -45.71
CA PRO A 17 22.70 19.55 -45.24
C PRO A 17 22.75 19.59 -43.71
N ALA A 18 23.48 20.57 -43.16
CA ALA A 18 23.67 20.73 -41.72
C ALA A 18 22.33 20.74 -40.94
N GLU A 19 21.24 21.17 -41.57
CA GLU A 19 19.87 21.12 -41.01
C GLU A 19 19.42 19.71 -40.58
N SER A 20 19.82 18.67 -41.31
CA SER A 20 19.52 17.27 -40.93
C SER A 20 20.21 16.88 -39.61
N LYS A 21 21.43 17.37 -39.39
CA LYS A 21 22.19 17.12 -38.16
C LYS A 21 21.60 17.87 -36.98
N TYR A 22 21.20 19.13 -37.17
CA TYR A 22 20.52 19.91 -36.12
C TYR A 22 19.16 19.30 -35.74
N ALA A 23 18.35 18.90 -36.72
CA ALA A 23 17.08 18.20 -36.47
C ALA A 23 17.27 16.87 -35.73
N MET A 24 18.33 16.10 -36.05
CA MET A 24 18.68 14.90 -35.29
C MET A 24 19.08 15.18 -33.84
N LEU A 25 19.85 16.24 -33.59
CA LEU A 25 20.24 16.65 -32.24
C LEU A 25 19.05 17.12 -31.41
N GLU A 26 18.13 17.88 -32.00
CA GLU A 26 16.88 18.29 -31.36
C GLU A 26 16.00 17.08 -31.00
N GLN A 27 15.86 16.12 -31.92
CA GLN A 27 15.13 14.88 -31.64
C GLN A 27 15.79 14.05 -30.53
N GLN A 28 17.13 14.00 -30.48
CA GLN A 28 17.86 13.34 -29.39
C GLN A 28 17.61 14.03 -28.05
N ALA A 29 17.64 15.36 -28.01
CA ALA A 29 17.35 16.12 -26.79
C ALA A 29 15.91 15.94 -26.31
N ILE A 30 14.93 15.92 -27.22
CA ILE A 30 13.52 15.66 -26.90
C ILE A 30 13.35 14.23 -26.36
N ARG A 31 13.95 13.23 -27.01
CA ARG A 31 13.90 11.83 -26.55
C ARG A 31 14.55 11.66 -25.18
N ALA A 32 15.68 12.33 -24.92
CA ALA A 32 16.34 12.30 -23.61
C ALA A 32 15.42 12.86 -22.51
N LYS A 33 14.80 14.02 -22.74
CA LYS A 33 13.83 14.62 -21.80
C LYS A 33 12.61 13.72 -21.55
N ILE A 34 12.07 13.09 -22.60
CA ILE A 34 10.95 12.15 -22.46
C ILE A 34 11.37 10.93 -21.63
N THR A 35 12.57 10.40 -21.86
CA THR A 35 13.10 9.26 -21.08
C THR A 35 13.26 9.63 -19.61
N GLU A 36 13.84 10.80 -19.33
CA GLU A 36 13.98 11.30 -17.95
C GLU A 36 12.63 11.44 -17.26
N GLN A 37 11.65 12.07 -17.91
CA GLN A 37 10.29 12.20 -17.37
C GLN A 37 9.61 10.83 -17.15
N LYS A 38 9.82 9.86 -18.05
CA LYS A 38 9.29 8.50 -17.87
C LYS A 38 9.93 7.79 -16.68
N THR A 39 11.23 7.96 -16.47
CA THR A 39 11.92 7.40 -15.30
C THR A 39 11.37 8.01 -14.01
N ILE A 40 11.23 9.33 -13.96
CA ILE A 40 10.64 10.02 -12.80
C ILE A 40 9.22 9.50 -12.50
N LEU A 41 8.37 9.39 -13.53
CA LEU A 41 7.01 8.87 -13.36
C LEU A 41 7.01 7.43 -12.86
N HIS A 42 7.91 6.60 -13.37
CA HIS A 42 8.07 5.22 -12.92
C HIS A 42 8.45 5.17 -11.44
N ASP A 43 9.48 5.91 -11.04
CA ASP A 43 9.96 5.94 -9.66
C ASP A 43 8.88 6.43 -8.69
N MET A 44 8.17 7.51 -9.05
CA MET A 44 7.01 8.00 -8.29
C MET A 44 5.90 6.95 -8.15
N THR A 45 5.65 6.20 -9.22
CA THR A 45 4.65 5.13 -9.19
C THR A 45 5.08 3.99 -8.27
N GLN A 46 6.35 3.59 -8.31
CA GLN A 46 6.90 2.57 -7.42
C GLN A 46 6.85 3.01 -5.96
N GLU A 47 7.19 4.26 -5.67
CA GLU A 47 7.12 4.82 -4.32
C GLU A 47 5.69 4.88 -3.78
N TYR A 48 4.72 5.25 -4.64
CA TYR A 48 3.30 5.22 -4.29
C TYR A 48 2.80 3.81 -3.99
N ILE A 49 3.14 2.81 -4.81
CA ILE A 49 2.74 1.42 -4.56
C ILE A 49 3.37 0.92 -3.26
N LYS A 50 4.66 1.20 -3.05
CA LYS A 50 5.38 0.78 -1.86
C LYS A 50 4.76 1.37 -0.58
N THR A 51 4.41 2.64 -0.59
CA THR A 51 3.76 3.30 0.55
C THR A 51 2.42 2.65 0.89
N GLN A 52 1.63 2.22 -0.10
CA GLN A 52 0.38 1.50 0.16
C GLN A 52 0.59 0.09 0.70
N THR A 53 1.61 -0.64 0.21
CA THR A 53 1.93 -1.98 0.72
C THR A 53 2.53 -1.96 2.12
N ASP A 54 3.38 -0.98 2.44
CA ASP A 54 4.01 -0.87 3.77
C ASP A 54 2.99 -0.53 4.88
N THR A 55 1.85 0.06 4.51
CA THR A 55 0.71 0.30 5.42
C THR A 55 -0.32 -0.82 5.44
N ALA A 56 -0.26 -1.75 4.48
CA ALA A 56 -1.24 -2.81 4.37
C ALA A 56 -0.93 -3.93 5.38
N LEU A 57 -1.97 -4.39 6.09
CA LEU A 57 -1.85 -5.60 6.89
C LEU A 57 -1.70 -6.80 5.95
N GLU A 58 -0.71 -7.63 6.20
CA GLU A 58 -0.51 -8.89 5.47
C GLU A 58 -1.75 -9.79 5.61
N PRO A 59 -2.33 -10.27 4.49
CA PRO A 59 -3.48 -11.17 4.53
C PRO A 59 -3.10 -12.52 5.17
N ASP A 60 -4.12 -13.23 5.67
CA ASP A 60 -4.01 -14.60 6.19
C ASP A 60 -2.99 -14.78 7.33
N LYS A 61 -2.72 -13.71 8.09
CA LYS A 61 -1.78 -13.71 9.20
C LYS A 61 -2.47 -13.96 10.53
N ILE A 62 -1.98 -14.95 11.28
CA ILE A 62 -2.41 -15.22 12.66
C ILE A 62 -1.44 -14.55 13.63
N VAL A 63 -1.96 -13.70 14.51
CA VAL A 63 -1.19 -13.07 15.59
C VAL A 63 -1.58 -13.72 16.92
N HIS A 64 -0.63 -14.40 17.56
CA HIS A 64 -0.83 -15.00 18.88
C HIS A 64 -0.37 -14.02 19.98
N GLY A 65 -1.29 -13.66 20.88
CA GLY A 65 -1.00 -12.82 22.03
C GLY A 65 -2.21 -12.01 22.50
N ASP A 66 -1.93 -11.02 23.33
CA ASP A 66 -2.92 -10.04 23.79
C ASP A 66 -3.41 -9.17 22.62
N ALA A 67 -4.73 -9.12 22.42
CA ALA A 67 -5.35 -8.45 21.28
C ALA A 67 -5.09 -6.94 21.31
N LEU A 68 -5.13 -6.29 22.48
CA LEU A 68 -4.88 -4.85 22.60
C LEU A 68 -3.44 -4.51 22.19
N LYS A 69 -2.46 -5.27 22.69
CA LYS A 69 -1.05 -5.12 22.29
C LYS A 69 -0.81 -5.41 20.81
N ALA A 70 -1.57 -6.32 20.21
CA ALA A 70 -1.49 -6.59 18.79
C ALA A 70 -2.04 -5.42 17.98
N MET A 71 -3.20 -4.88 18.34
CA MET A 71 -3.81 -3.73 17.67
C MET A 71 -2.96 -2.46 17.78
N HIS A 72 -2.25 -2.24 18.88
CA HIS A 72 -1.28 -1.14 19.02
C HIS A 72 -0.16 -1.12 17.97
N LYS A 73 0.12 -2.25 17.34
CA LYS A 73 1.13 -2.35 16.26
C LYS A 73 0.51 -2.18 14.87
N MET A 74 -0.82 -2.14 14.77
CA MET A 74 -1.53 -1.97 13.51
C MET A 74 -1.67 -0.48 13.17
N PRO A 75 -1.55 -0.09 11.89
CA PRO A 75 -1.82 1.27 11.46
C PRO A 75 -3.27 1.67 11.77
N SER A 76 -3.49 2.97 12.00
CA SER A 76 -4.86 3.50 12.05
C SER A 76 -5.53 3.33 10.69
N ASP A 77 -6.86 3.29 10.66
CA ASP A 77 -7.63 3.23 9.41
C ASP A 77 -7.19 2.12 8.44
N SER A 78 -6.92 0.92 8.96
CA SER A 78 -6.37 -0.21 8.19
C SER A 78 -7.29 -1.43 8.13
N VAL A 79 -8.35 -1.46 8.95
CA VAL A 79 -9.30 -2.58 9.06
C VAL A 79 -10.69 -2.16 8.58
N HIS A 80 -11.26 -2.93 7.67
CA HIS A 80 -12.60 -2.67 7.14
C HIS A 80 -13.71 -3.24 8.02
N MET A 81 -13.46 -4.40 8.64
CA MET A 81 -14.43 -5.11 9.46
C MET A 81 -13.74 -5.77 10.64
N ALA A 82 -14.27 -5.53 11.84
CA ALA A 82 -13.86 -6.21 13.06
C ALA A 82 -15.02 -7.08 13.56
N ILE A 83 -14.73 -8.33 13.90
CA ILE A 83 -15.69 -9.29 14.45
C ILE A 83 -15.09 -9.84 15.74
N THR A 84 -15.82 -9.75 16.85
CA THR A 84 -15.29 -10.26 18.13
C THR A 84 -16.38 -10.76 19.06
N SER A 85 -15.98 -11.61 19.99
CA SER A 85 -16.78 -12.18 21.08
C SER A 85 -15.93 -12.15 22.35
N PRO A 86 -15.81 -11.00 23.03
CA PRO A 86 -15.00 -10.91 24.25
C PRO A 86 -15.63 -11.81 25.34
N PRO A 87 -14.87 -12.18 26.40
CA PRO A 87 -15.44 -12.82 27.57
C PRO A 87 -16.65 -12.03 28.08
N TYR A 88 -17.72 -12.74 28.44
CA TYR A 88 -19.02 -12.14 28.76
C TYR A 88 -19.17 -11.77 30.23
N ASN A 89 -18.15 -11.99 31.05
CA ASN A 89 -18.15 -11.74 32.48
C ASN A 89 -19.26 -12.50 33.22
N VAL A 90 -19.43 -13.79 32.89
CA VAL A 90 -20.50 -14.66 33.43
C VAL A 90 -19.95 -15.74 34.38
N GLY A 91 -18.73 -15.57 34.88
CA GLY A 91 -18.09 -16.46 35.85
C GLY A 91 -17.48 -17.72 35.24
N LEU A 92 -17.20 -17.72 33.93
CA LEU A 92 -16.54 -18.87 33.29
C LEU A 92 -15.09 -19.01 33.75
N LYS A 93 -14.67 -20.25 34.00
CA LYS A 93 -13.30 -20.57 34.41
C LYS A 93 -12.41 -20.71 33.18
N TYR A 94 -11.96 -19.59 32.64
CA TYR A 94 -10.89 -19.59 31.64
C TYR A 94 -9.54 -19.84 32.30
N THR A 95 -8.60 -20.40 31.55
CA THR A 95 -7.24 -20.69 32.03
C THR A 95 -6.41 -19.43 32.25
N GLN A 96 -6.69 -18.35 31.51
CA GLN A 96 -5.86 -17.15 31.44
C GLN A 96 -6.63 -15.85 31.69
N HIS A 97 -7.93 -15.92 31.99
CA HIS A 97 -8.78 -14.74 32.22
C HIS A 97 -9.75 -14.95 33.38
N ALA A 98 -9.89 -13.95 34.23
CA ALA A 98 -10.85 -13.93 35.32
C ALA A 98 -12.17 -13.31 34.81
N ASP A 99 -13.15 -14.15 34.52
CA ASP A 99 -14.45 -13.76 33.95
C ASP A 99 -15.46 -13.35 35.04
N ASN A 100 -14.99 -12.64 36.07
CA ASN A 100 -15.77 -12.26 37.25
C ASN A 100 -15.42 -10.84 37.75
N MET A 101 -15.08 -9.95 36.82
CA MET A 101 -14.86 -8.53 37.09
C MET A 101 -16.13 -7.89 37.65
N THR A 102 -15.99 -6.82 38.42
CA THR A 102 -17.15 -5.97 38.70
C THR A 102 -17.68 -5.35 37.40
N TYR A 103 -18.93 -4.91 37.39
CA TYR A 103 -19.55 -4.36 36.20
C TYR A 103 -18.74 -3.17 35.61
N ASN A 104 -18.30 -2.24 36.46
CA ASN A 104 -17.53 -1.09 36.00
C ASN A 104 -16.14 -1.49 35.47
N GLU A 105 -15.43 -2.40 36.16
CA GLU A 105 -14.14 -2.90 35.68
C GLU A 105 -14.26 -3.59 34.31
N TYR A 106 -15.35 -4.34 34.10
CA TYR A 106 -15.64 -4.97 32.82
C TYR A 106 -15.88 -3.94 31.70
N LEU A 107 -16.67 -2.90 31.98
CA LEU A 107 -16.91 -1.82 31.03
C LEU A 107 -15.63 -1.05 30.70
N ASP A 108 -14.83 -0.70 31.72
CA ASP A 108 -13.56 0.02 31.54
C ASP A 108 -12.56 -0.82 30.70
N TRP A 109 -12.53 -2.13 30.94
CA TRP A 109 -11.72 -3.06 30.18
C TRP A 109 -12.16 -3.14 28.71
N LEU A 110 -13.47 -3.30 28.45
CA LEU A 110 -14.01 -3.30 27.10
C LEU A 110 -13.77 -1.97 26.38
N GLU A 111 -13.99 -0.84 27.06
CA GLU A 111 -13.75 0.49 26.50
C GLU A 111 -12.31 0.64 26.04
N THR A 112 -11.35 0.19 26.85
CA THR A 112 -9.92 0.22 26.49
C THR A 112 -9.65 -0.53 25.20
N VAL A 113 -10.20 -1.74 25.04
CA VAL A 113 -10.03 -2.56 23.84
C VAL A 113 -10.75 -1.94 22.64
N PHE A 114 -11.98 -1.45 22.84
CA PHE A 114 -12.81 -0.92 21.74
C PHE A 114 -12.35 0.45 21.24
N ARG A 115 -11.71 1.27 22.10
CA ARG A 115 -11.05 2.51 21.65
C ARG A 115 -9.94 2.21 20.66
N GLU A 116 -9.14 1.19 20.93
CA GLU A 116 -8.06 0.80 20.02
C GLU A 116 -8.60 0.13 18.75
N LEU A 117 -9.65 -0.67 18.87
CA LEU A 117 -10.35 -1.24 17.72
C LEU A 117 -10.93 -0.14 16.83
N TYR A 118 -11.51 0.92 17.41
CA TYR A 118 -12.01 2.06 16.66
C TYR A 118 -10.89 2.79 15.89
N ARG A 119 -9.72 2.98 16.52
CA ARG A 119 -8.56 3.62 15.87
C ARG A 119 -8.12 2.90 14.59
N ILE A 120 -8.15 1.57 14.59
CA ILE A 120 -7.69 0.78 13.43
C ILE A 120 -8.78 0.60 12.37
N LEU A 121 -10.05 0.86 12.69
CA LEU A 121 -11.12 0.81 11.70
C LEU A 121 -11.02 2.00 10.75
N VAL A 122 -11.22 1.73 9.45
CA VAL A 122 -11.38 2.79 8.44
C VAL A 122 -12.65 3.61 8.70
N ASP A 123 -12.69 4.83 8.18
CA ASP A 123 -13.95 5.58 8.11
C ASP A 123 -15.01 4.77 7.34
N GLY A 124 -16.21 4.69 7.91
CA GLY A 124 -17.28 3.84 7.40
C GLY A 124 -17.05 2.33 7.58
N GLY A 125 -16.06 1.88 8.37
CA GLY A 125 -15.85 0.49 8.75
C GLY A 125 -17.02 -0.12 9.54
N ARG A 126 -16.97 -1.43 9.79
CA ARG A 126 -18.03 -2.15 10.53
C ARG A 126 -17.46 -2.92 11.72
N PHE A 127 -18.17 -2.84 12.83
CA PHE A 127 -17.87 -3.59 14.04
C PHE A 127 -19.05 -4.51 14.36
N ALA A 128 -18.80 -5.82 14.37
CA ALA A 128 -19.76 -6.84 14.76
C ALA A 128 -19.34 -7.44 16.11
N LEU A 129 -20.11 -7.15 17.15
CA LEU A 129 -19.91 -7.67 18.49
C LEU A 129 -20.90 -8.80 18.75
N ASN A 130 -20.38 -10.00 19.02
CA ASN A 130 -21.18 -11.07 19.59
C ASN A 130 -21.27 -10.88 21.10
N ILE A 131 -22.48 -10.91 21.62
CA ILE A 131 -22.76 -10.79 23.06
C ILE A 131 -23.88 -11.77 23.43
N ALA A 132 -23.73 -12.44 24.56
CA ALA A 132 -24.80 -13.27 25.11
C ALA A 132 -25.76 -12.41 25.96
N PRO A 133 -27.02 -12.84 26.14
CA PRO A 133 -27.87 -12.28 27.18
C PRO A 133 -27.25 -12.59 28.54
N THR A 134 -26.50 -11.65 29.08
CA THR A 134 -25.91 -11.75 30.40
C THR A 134 -26.88 -11.08 31.37
N GLY A 135 -27.52 -11.86 32.24
CA GLY A 135 -28.45 -11.37 33.25
C GLY A 135 -27.76 -10.62 34.40
N ILE A 136 -26.72 -9.84 34.10
CA ILE A 136 -25.94 -9.07 35.06
C ILE A 136 -26.81 -7.86 35.43
N ALA A 137 -27.53 -8.02 36.54
CA ALA A 137 -28.26 -6.96 37.23
C ALA A 137 -27.35 -6.28 38.26
#